data_AF-A0A3E2NC92-F1
#
_entry.id   AF-A0A3E2NC92-F1
#
_cell.length_a   1.000
_cell.length_b   1.000
_cell.length_c   1.000
_cell.angle_alpha   90.00
_cell.angle_beta   90.00
_cell.angle_gamma   90.00
#
_symmetry.space_group_name_H-M   'P 1'
#
loop_
_entity.id
_entity.type
_entity.pdbx_description
1 polymer ?
#
loop_
_entity_poly.entity_id
_entity_poly.type
_entity_poly.pdbx_seq_one_letter_code
_entity_poly.pdbx_strand_id
1 'polypeptide(L)'
;MKRVKMIVAYDGTNYCGWQIQNNGITIEEVLNRTLTDLLKEPVTVTGASRTDSGVHSEGNVAVFDTENRMPADKICFALNQRLPEDIRVLHSEEVPGSYHPRKQNCIKTYEYKIMNRKIEVPTMRLYSYFCYFPLDVEKMREGAACLIGEHDFKSFCTARGQAEETVRTIYSLEVLKSDDLITIRIKGNGFLYNMVRIIAGTLMKVGMGVYPPGHVEEILDARDRNAAGPKAAAKGLTLVSLEYEKELEKEIKGENKEWSYTLYQDRIASHKEASLVIRRCREEDFERLLIRVVHQAVRNGAHTVLVKDEEQEGRIITGRAYGFYSFSPDESGNGWMVTGSQPAKP
;
A
#
# COMPACT_ATOMS: atom_id res chain seq x y z
N MET A 1 4.69 30.17 -1.65
CA MET A 1 4.93 28.72 -1.72
C MET A 1 3.83 28.01 -2.47
N LYS A 2 4.17 27.14 -3.42
CA LYS A 2 3.23 26.17 -4.02
C LYS A 2 3.70 24.74 -3.76
N ARG A 3 2.75 23.80 -3.71
CA ARG A 3 3.02 22.37 -3.62
C ARG A 3 2.84 21.72 -4.99
N VAL A 4 3.87 21.05 -5.47
CA VAL A 4 3.89 20.39 -6.77
C VAL A 4 3.83 18.89 -6.58
N LYS A 5 2.86 18.23 -7.20
CA LYS A 5 2.79 16.77 -7.33
C LYS A 5 3.45 16.34 -8.63
N MET A 6 4.19 15.24 -8.58
CA MET A 6 4.84 14.61 -9.73
C MET A 6 4.46 13.13 -9.82
N ILE A 7 4.31 12.63 -11.04
CA ILE A 7 4.27 11.20 -11.35
C ILE A 7 5.65 10.80 -11.88
N VAL A 8 6.31 9.85 -11.23
CA VAL A 8 7.70 9.46 -11.46
C VAL A 8 7.78 7.99 -11.85
N ALA A 9 8.34 7.73 -13.02
CA ALA A 9 8.75 6.41 -13.47
C ALA A 9 10.27 6.26 -13.31
N TYR A 10 10.72 5.05 -12.98
CA TYR A 10 12.14 4.74 -12.87
C TYR A 10 12.46 3.25 -13.04
N ASP A 11 13.63 2.99 -13.61
CA ASP A 11 14.29 1.70 -13.51
C ASP A 11 15.10 1.65 -12.20
N GLY A 12 14.64 0.85 -11.24
CA GLY A 12 15.26 0.73 -9.92
C GLY A 12 16.59 -0.04 -9.87
N THR A 13 17.09 -0.59 -11.00
CA THR A 13 18.25 -1.49 -11.04
C THR A 13 19.48 -0.92 -10.35
N ASN A 14 19.80 0.36 -10.60
CA ASN A 14 21.01 1.01 -10.09
C ASN A 14 20.83 1.70 -8.74
N TYR A 15 19.67 1.52 -8.11
CA TYR A 15 19.26 2.31 -6.96
C TYR A 15 19.02 1.45 -5.72
N CYS A 16 19.39 2.02 -4.58
CA CYS A 16 19.06 1.53 -3.26
C CYS A 16 17.60 1.87 -2.90
N GLY A 17 16.68 1.70 -3.84
CA GLY A 17 15.25 1.94 -3.65
C GLY A 17 14.87 3.41 -3.63
N TRP A 18 13.66 3.68 -3.16
CA TRP A 18 13.11 5.05 -3.18
C TRP A 18 13.78 5.97 -2.16
N GLN A 19 13.74 5.58 -0.89
CA GLN A 19 14.02 6.48 0.24
C GLN A 19 15.52 6.59 0.50
N ILE A 20 16.02 7.80 0.77
CA ILE A 20 17.42 8.07 1.17
C ILE A 20 17.85 7.12 2.30
N GLN A 21 19.02 6.51 2.14
CA GLN A 21 19.68 5.66 3.12
C GLN A 21 21.19 5.65 2.93
N ASN A 22 21.94 5.26 3.96
CA ASN A 22 23.41 5.37 3.98
C ASN A 22 24.16 4.38 3.08
N ASN A 23 23.47 3.47 2.40
CA ASN A 23 24.09 2.32 1.70
C ASN A 23 24.20 2.50 0.17
N GLY A 24 23.72 3.61 -0.40
CA GLY A 24 23.88 3.90 -1.82
C GLY A 24 22.88 4.92 -2.35
N ILE A 25 22.99 5.22 -3.65
CA ILE A 25 22.18 6.24 -4.32
C ILE A 25 20.71 5.80 -4.39
N THR A 26 19.79 6.74 -4.14
CA THR A 26 18.34 6.48 -4.09
C THR A 26 17.58 7.36 -5.07
N ILE A 27 16.34 6.98 -5.41
CA ILE A 27 15.50 7.79 -6.30
C ILE A 27 15.21 9.16 -5.67
N GLU A 28 14.90 9.20 -4.38
CA GLU A 28 14.66 10.44 -3.62
C GLU A 28 15.89 11.37 -3.66
N GLU A 29 17.10 10.83 -3.48
CA GLU A 29 18.33 11.62 -3.53
C GLU A 29 18.55 12.27 -4.90
N VAL A 30 18.37 11.51 -5.98
CA VAL A 30 18.51 12.04 -7.35
C VAL A 30 17.47 13.11 -7.62
N LEU A 31 16.21 12.88 -7.26
CA LEU A 31 15.14 13.87 -7.42
C LEU A 31 15.43 15.15 -6.62
N ASN A 32 15.82 15.04 -5.35
CA ASN A 32 16.14 16.19 -4.50
C ASN A 32 17.26 17.03 -5.11
N ARG A 33 18.37 16.38 -5.49
CA ARG A 33 19.51 17.08 -6.10
C ARG A 33 19.11 17.79 -7.39
N THR A 34 18.46 17.08 -8.31
CA THR A 34 18.12 17.65 -9.62
C THR A 34 17.05 18.76 -9.51
N LEU A 35 16.10 18.64 -8.59
CA LEU A 35 15.12 19.71 -8.30
C LEU A 35 15.80 20.93 -7.69
N THR A 36 16.70 20.74 -6.71
CA THR A 36 17.45 21.85 -6.12
C THR A 36 18.30 22.58 -7.15
N ASP A 37 18.97 21.84 -8.03
CA ASP A 37 19.78 22.43 -9.10
C ASP A 37 18.93 23.20 -10.13
N LEU A 38 17.74 22.69 -10.46
CA LEU A 38 16.81 23.32 -11.39
C LEU A 38 16.18 24.58 -10.81
N LEU A 39 15.69 24.50 -9.58
CA LEU A 39 14.87 25.54 -8.94
C LEU A 39 15.68 26.58 -8.17
N LYS A 40 16.98 26.30 -7.95
CA LYS A 40 17.93 27.14 -7.22
C LYS A 40 17.54 27.39 -5.76
N GLU A 41 16.94 26.39 -5.14
CA GLU A 41 16.58 26.37 -3.72
C GLU A 41 16.62 24.93 -3.17
N PRO A 42 16.80 24.72 -1.85
CA PRO A 42 16.74 23.39 -1.26
C PRO A 42 15.35 22.76 -1.43
N VAL A 43 15.30 21.55 -1.98
CA VAL A 43 14.05 20.82 -2.25
C VAL A 43 14.15 19.43 -1.63
N THR A 44 13.07 19.01 -0.98
CA THR A 44 12.92 17.65 -0.47
C THR A 44 11.59 17.08 -0.93
N VAL A 45 11.64 15.96 -1.64
CA VAL A 45 10.44 15.26 -2.11
C VAL A 45 9.89 14.33 -1.03
N THR A 46 8.56 14.24 -0.96
CA THR A 46 7.84 13.25 -0.16
C THR A 46 7.15 12.25 -1.09
N GLY A 47 7.62 10.99 -1.10
CA GLY A 47 7.08 9.93 -1.94
C GLY A 47 5.85 9.22 -1.37
N ALA A 48 4.92 8.81 -2.24
CA ALA A 48 3.69 8.09 -1.94
C ALA A 48 3.93 6.61 -1.57
N SER A 49 4.90 5.98 -2.23
CA SER A 49 5.27 4.60 -2.00
C SER A 49 6.79 4.48 -1.87
N ARG A 50 7.22 3.73 -0.86
CA ARG A 50 8.61 3.29 -0.75
C ARG A 50 8.75 2.00 -1.58
N THR A 51 9.68 1.98 -2.51
CA THR A 51 10.08 0.78 -3.25
C THR A 51 11.43 0.30 -2.72
N ASP A 52 11.63 -1.02 -2.69
CA ASP A 52 12.90 -1.61 -2.27
C ASP A 52 14.00 -1.37 -3.30
N SER A 53 15.26 -1.60 -2.92
CA SER A 53 16.36 -1.63 -3.89
C SER A 53 16.09 -2.64 -5.01
N GLY A 54 16.31 -2.20 -6.24
CA GLY A 54 16.08 -2.99 -7.45
C GLY A 54 14.62 -3.11 -7.90
N VAL A 55 13.66 -2.45 -7.24
CA VAL A 55 12.24 -2.44 -7.64
C VAL A 55 11.99 -1.25 -8.57
N HIS A 56 11.29 -1.49 -9.68
CA HIS A 56 10.98 -0.45 -10.68
C HIS A 56 9.65 0.25 -10.38
N SER A 57 9.39 1.33 -11.11
CA SER A 57 8.11 2.02 -11.08
C SER A 57 7.77 2.62 -12.43
N GLU A 58 6.52 2.52 -12.84
CA GLU A 58 5.95 3.21 -13.99
C GLU A 58 5.14 4.44 -13.58
N GLY A 59 4.82 4.61 -12.29
CA GLY A 59 3.97 5.72 -11.85
C GLY A 59 3.95 5.97 -10.34
N ASN A 60 5.11 6.08 -9.69
CA ASN A 60 5.17 6.48 -8.29
C ASN A 60 4.78 7.96 -8.18
N VAL A 61 4.25 8.38 -7.03
CA VAL A 61 3.88 9.78 -6.82
C VAL A 61 4.80 10.41 -5.81
N ALA A 62 5.22 11.64 -6.07
CA ALA A 62 6.00 12.46 -5.15
C ALA A 62 5.42 13.87 -5.08
N VAL A 63 5.64 14.54 -3.95
CA VAL A 63 5.29 15.95 -3.78
C VAL A 63 6.47 16.73 -3.23
N PHE A 64 6.58 18.00 -3.57
CA PHE A 64 7.53 18.92 -2.96
C PHE A 64 6.97 20.35 -2.94
N ASP A 65 7.55 21.19 -2.10
CA ASP A 65 7.18 22.61 -1.99
C ASP A 65 8.27 23.48 -2.63
N THR A 66 7.86 24.60 -3.24
CA THR A 66 8.77 25.52 -3.94
C THR A 66 8.23 26.96 -3.93
N GLU A 67 9.14 27.94 -3.90
CA GLU A 67 8.84 29.37 -4.11
C GLU A 67 9.12 29.81 -5.57
N ASN A 68 9.67 28.91 -6.39
CA ASN A 68 10.02 29.21 -7.77
C ASN A 68 8.77 29.57 -8.60
N ARG A 69 8.92 30.53 -9.51
CA ARG A 69 7.82 31.04 -10.36
C ARG A 69 7.44 30.11 -11.52
N MET A 70 8.27 29.11 -11.85
CA MET A 70 8.01 28.16 -12.94
C MET A 70 6.64 27.48 -12.77
N PRO A 71 5.72 27.55 -13.75
CA PRO A 71 4.43 26.87 -13.64
C PRO A 71 4.59 25.37 -13.36
N ALA A 72 3.75 24.81 -12.49
CA ALA A 72 3.90 23.44 -11.99
C ALA A 72 3.86 22.39 -13.11
N ASP A 73 3.06 22.62 -14.15
CA ASP A 73 2.97 21.76 -15.35
C ASP A 73 4.21 21.79 -16.24
N LYS A 74 5.08 22.80 -16.08
CA LYS A 74 6.34 22.92 -16.84
C LYS A 74 7.53 22.25 -16.17
N ILE A 75 7.43 21.93 -14.88
CA ILE A 75 8.52 21.35 -14.09
C ILE A 75 8.93 19.99 -14.66
N CYS A 76 7.99 19.12 -15.03
CA CYS A 76 8.32 17.80 -15.58
C CYS A 76 9.21 17.89 -16.84
N PHE A 77 8.92 18.81 -17.76
CA PHE A 77 9.70 19.01 -18.99
C PHE A 77 11.12 19.50 -18.68
N ALA A 78 11.25 20.50 -17.80
CA ALA A 78 12.55 21.06 -17.44
C ALA A 78 13.40 20.08 -16.62
N LEU A 79 12.77 19.31 -15.74
CA LEU A 79 13.45 18.34 -14.88
C LEU A 79 13.95 17.13 -15.68
N ASN A 80 13.17 16.62 -16.63
CA ASN A 80 13.55 15.47 -17.47
C ASN A 80 14.80 15.73 -18.33
N GLN A 81 15.12 16.99 -18.68
CA GLN A 81 16.37 17.32 -19.38
C GLN A 81 17.62 17.13 -18.52
N ARG A 82 17.46 16.99 -17.20
CA ARG A 82 18.55 16.91 -16.22
C ARG A 82 18.59 15.58 -15.48
N LEU A 83 17.53 14.78 -15.58
CA LEU A 83 17.45 13.48 -14.94
C LEU A 83 18.23 12.42 -15.74
N PRO A 84 18.86 11.45 -15.06
CA PRO A 84 19.44 10.29 -15.74
C PRO A 84 18.36 9.51 -16.49
N GLU A 85 18.74 8.74 -17.51
CA GLU A 85 17.79 8.07 -18.42
C GLU A 85 16.83 7.09 -17.74
N ASP A 86 17.25 6.55 -16.59
CA ASP A 86 16.50 5.62 -15.78
C ASP A 86 15.51 6.27 -14.80
N ILE A 87 15.33 7.60 -14.83
CA ILE A 87 14.30 8.33 -14.06
C ILE A 87 13.59 9.34 -14.95
N ARG A 88 12.25 9.29 -14.98
CA ARG A 88 11.41 10.23 -15.74
C ARG A 88 10.22 10.71 -14.93
N VAL A 89 9.96 12.02 -14.99
CA VAL A 89 8.72 12.62 -14.50
C VAL A 89 7.71 12.66 -15.65
N LEU A 90 6.66 11.87 -15.53
CA LEU A 90 5.63 11.72 -16.56
C LEU A 90 4.65 12.89 -16.56
N HIS A 91 4.39 13.45 -15.39
CA HIS A 91 3.45 14.54 -15.20
C HIS A 91 3.82 15.35 -13.96
N SER A 92 3.52 16.65 -13.96
CA SER A 92 3.58 17.50 -12.78
C SER A 92 2.41 18.48 -12.75
N GLU A 93 1.89 18.76 -11.57
CA GLU A 93 0.76 19.68 -11.38
C GLU A 93 0.82 20.33 -9.99
N GLU A 94 0.16 21.48 -9.84
CA GLU A 94 -0.01 22.13 -8.55
C GLU A 94 -1.14 21.45 -7.78
N VAL A 95 -0.93 21.21 -6.48
CA VAL A 95 -1.92 20.61 -5.58
C VAL A 95 -2.08 21.47 -4.33
N PRO A 96 -3.18 21.31 -3.55
CA PRO A 96 -3.34 22.04 -2.29
C PRO A 96 -2.14 21.86 -1.36
N GLY A 97 -1.75 22.91 -0.62
CA GLY A 97 -0.62 22.85 0.32
C GLY A 97 -0.79 21.85 1.48
N SER A 98 -2.01 21.37 1.72
CA SER A 98 -2.31 20.30 2.69
C SER A 98 -2.19 18.89 2.10
N TYR A 99 -2.05 18.75 0.78
CA TYR A 99 -2.03 17.45 0.11
C TYR A 99 -0.81 16.64 0.54
N HIS A 100 -1.03 15.40 1.00
CA HIS A 100 0.04 14.48 1.37
C HIS A 100 -0.23 13.10 0.74
N PRO A 101 0.66 12.59 -0.14
CA PRO A 101 0.35 11.46 -1.00
C PRO A 101 0.16 10.13 -0.27
N ARG A 102 0.64 10.00 0.98
CA ARG A 102 0.40 8.81 1.84
C ARG A 102 -0.87 8.88 2.69
N LYS A 103 -1.51 10.06 2.78
CA LYS A 103 -2.71 10.29 3.62
C LYS A 103 -3.99 10.29 2.80
N GLN A 104 -3.89 10.03 1.50
CA GLN A 104 -5.03 9.90 0.61
C GLN A 104 -5.39 8.41 0.45
N ASN A 105 -6.67 8.12 0.27
CA ASN A 105 -7.09 6.78 -0.14
C ASN A 105 -6.57 6.53 -1.56
N CYS A 106 -5.87 5.41 -1.74
CA CYS A 106 -5.32 5.05 -3.03
C CYS A 106 -5.33 3.54 -3.25
N ILE A 107 -5.58 3.15 -4.48
CA ILE A 107 -5.38 1.78 -4.96
C ILE A 107 -4.00 1.73 -5.59
N LYS A 108 -3.17 0.81 -5.12
CA LYS A 108 -1.83 0.56 -5.67
C LYS A 108 -1.87 -0.67 -6.55
N THR A 109 -1.37 -0.55 -7.77
CA THR A 109 -1.19 -1.69 -8.68
C THR A 109 0.29 -2.03 -8.78
N TYR A 110 0.64 -3.28 -8.51
CA TYR A 110 1.97 -3.83 -8.78
C TYR A 110 1.88 -4.98 -9.78
N GLU A 111 2.97 -5.15 -10.53
CA GLU A 111 3.19 -6.33 -11.35
C GLU A 111 4.47 -7.02 -10.96
N TYR A 112 4.42 -8.35 -10.85
CA TYR A 112 5.59 -9.21 -10.75
C TYR A 112 5.70 -10.06 -12.02
N LYS A 113 6.76 -9.83 -12.81
CA LYS A 113 7.00 -10.52 -14.08
C LYS A 113 7.97 -11.68 -13.91
N ILE A 114 7.60 -12.84 -14.43
CA ILE A 114 8.38 -14.08 -14.37
C ILE A 114 8.59 -14.56 -15.81
N MET A 115 9.85 -14.62 -16.25
CA MET A 115 10.24 -15.23 -17.51
C MET A 115 10.40 -16.73 -17.30
N ASN A 116 9.37 -17.50 -17.68
CA ASN A 116 9.26 -18.93 -17.41
C ASN A 116 9.60 -19.80 -18.64
N ARG A 117 10.89 -20.06 -18.82
CA ARG A 117 11.44 -20.84 -19.96
C ARG A 117 12.80 -21.42 -19.63
N LYS A 118 13.35 -22.29 -20.47
CA LYS A 118 14.62 -22.98 -20.19
C LYS A 118 15.87 -22.09 -20.19
N ILE A 119 15.86 -21.00 -20.95
CA ILE A 119 17.01 -20.10 -21.14
C ILE A 119 16.52 -18.67 -20.98
N GLU A 120 17.21 -17.87 -20.15
CA GLU A 120 16.86 -16.47 -19.89
C GLU A 120 16.93 -15.62 -21.17
N VAL A 121 16.06 -14.61 -21.28
CA VAL A 121 16.07 -13.63 -22.37
C VAL A 121 16.88 -12.40 -21.92
N PRO A 122 18.04 -12.09 -22.52
CA PRO A 122 18.91 -11.01 -22.05
C PRO A 122 18.24 -9.64 -21.95
N THR A 123 17.28 -9.34 -22.84
CA THR A 123 16.53 -8.06 -22.84
C THR A 123 15.51 -7.96 -21.72
N MET A 124 15.14 -9.08 -21.09
CA MET A 124 14.15 -9.13 -19.99
C MET A 124 14.81 -9.31 -18.62
N ARG A 125 16.14 -9.46 -18.57
CA ARG A 125 16.90 -9.80 -17.35
C ARG A 125 16.74 -8.79 -16.22
N LEU A 126 16.42 -7.53 -16.54
CA LEU A 126 16.27 -6.43 -15.59
C LEU A 126 14.83 -6.27 -15.11
N TYR A 127 13.83 -6.65 -15.92
CA TYR A 127 12.41 -6.37 -15.67
C TYR A 127 11.56 -7.63 -15.45
N SER A 128 12.22 -8.77 -15.23
CA SER A 128 11.58 -10.04 -14.93
C SER A 128 12.47 -10.93 -14.07
N TYR A 129 11.86 -11.85 -13.34
CA TYR A 129 12.54 -12.94 -12.68
C TYR A 129 12.62 -14.16 -13.58
N PHE A 130 13.81 -14.69 -13.81
CA PHE A 130 14.00 -15.90 -14.61
C PHE A 130 13.70 -17.16 -13.80
N CYS A 131 12.84 -18.02 -14.33
CA CYS A 131 12.51 -19.32 -13.75
C CYS A 131 12.55 -20.41 -14.81
N TYR A 132 13.51 -21.35 -14.69
CA TYR A 132 13.66 -22.45 -15.64
C TYR A 132 12.77 -23.68 -15.35
N PHE A 133 12.21 -23.75 -14.15
CA PHE A 133 11.23 -24.76 -13.78
C PHE A 133 9.87 -24.41 -14.37
N PRO A 134 9.20 -25.32 -15.10
CA PRO A 134 7.83 -25.08 -15.56
C PRO A 134 6.91 -24.72 -14.39
N LEU A 135 6.10 -23.68 -14.55
CA LEU A 135 5.12 -23.26 -13.54
C LEU A 135 3.71 -23.61 -14.01
N ASP A 136 2.97 -24.29 -13.15
CA ASP A 136 1.54 -24.55 -13.31
C ASP A 136 0.74 -23.28 -12.96
N VAL A 137 0.30 -22.57 -13.99
CA VAL A 137 -0.39 -21.28 -13.84
C VAL A 137 -1.78 -21.44 -13.24
N GLU A 138 -2.49 -22.55 -13.48
CA GLU A 138 -3.82 -22.75 -12.90
C GLU A 138 -3.72 -22.93 -11.39
N LYS A 139 -2.75 -23.72 -10.90
CA LYS A 139 -2.48 -23.83 -9.47
C LYS A 139 -2.08 -22.49 -8.84
N MET A 140 -1.29 -21.68 -9.55
CA MET A 140 -0.96 -20.34 -9.09
C MET A 140 -2.20 -19.45 -8.97
N ARG A 141 -3.16 -19.55 -9.91
CA ARG A 141 -4.44 -18.82 -9.83
C ARG A 141 -5.29 -19.28 -8.66
N GLU A 142 -5.40 -20.59 -8.45
CA GLU A 142 -6.11 -21.15 -7.31
C GLU A 142 -5.52 -20.64 -5.98
N GLY A 143 -4.20 -20.68 -5.81
CA GLY A 143 -3.55 -20.15 -4.60
C GLY A 143 -3.67 -18.63 -4.46
N ALA A 144 -3.65 -17.90 -5.58
CA ALA A 144 -3.85 -16.44 -5.58
C ALA A 144 -5.26 -16.04 -5.11
N ALA A 145 -6.29 -16.82 -5.46
CA ALA A 145 -7.68 -16.53 -5.09
C ALA A 145 -7.86 -16.45 -3.56
N CYS A 146 -7.13 -17.27 -2.80
CA CYS A 146 -7.15 -17.26 -1.32
C CYS A 146 -6.72 -15.92 -0.70
N LEU A 147 -5.97 -15.10 -1.44
CA LEU A 147 -5.43 -13.83 -0.93
C LEU A 147 -6.32 -12.62 -1.25
N ILE A 148 -7.35 -12.78 -2.08
CA ILE A 148 -8.28 -11.70 -2.43
C ILE A 148 -9.18 -11.40 -1.21
N GLY A 149 -9.44 -10.11 -0.95
CA GLY A 149 -10.21 -9.65 0.20
C GLY A 149 -9.37 -8.98 1.27
N GLU A 150 -9.97 -8.78 2.45
CA GLU A 150 -9.32 -8.16 3.61
C GLU A 150 -8.81 -9.23 4.57
N HIS A 151 -7.51 -9.22 4.84
CA HIS A 151 -6.84 -10.24 5.65
C HIS A 151 -5.69 -9.65 6.47
N ASP A 152 -5.31 -10.35 7.55
CA ASP A 152 -4.04 -10.09 8.22
C ASP A 152 -2.88 -10.71 7.42
N PHE A 153 -2.10 -9.86 6.73
CA PHE A 153 -0.99 -10.31 5.90
C PHE A 153 0.35 -10.42 6.65
N LYS A 154 0.32 -10.64 7.97
CA LYS A 154 1.53 -10.79 8.80
C LYS A 154 2.49 -11.86 8.26
N SER A 155 1.99 -13.00 7.77
CA SER A 155 2.80 -14.05 7.14
C SER A 155 3.52 -13.57 5.87
N PHE A 156 2.96 -12.59 5.19
CA PHE A 156 3.53 -12.01 3.97
C PHE A 156 4.33 -10.73 4.26
N CYS A 157 4.76 -10.47 5.49
CA CYS A 157 5.50 -9.26 5.85
C CYS A 157 6.89 -9.61 6.40
N THR A 158 7.90 -8.82 6.05
CA THR A 158 9.18 -8.87 6.78
C THR A 158 9.12 -7.93 7.97
N ALA A 159 9.34 -8.46 9.18
CA ALA A 159 9.37 -7.65 10.40
C ALA A 159 10.46 -6.57 10.29
N ARG A 160 10.06 -5.30 10.35
CA ARG A 160 10.95 -4.13 10.42
C ARG A 160 10.50 -3.09 11.45
N GLY A 161 9.67 -3.48 12.43
CA GLY A 161 9.20 -2.58 13.49
C GLY A 161 8.38 -1.36 13.01
N GLN A 162 7.95 -1.31 11.74
CA GLN A 162 7.35 -0.11 11.13
C GLN A 162 5.87 -0.25 10.76
N ALA A 163 5.29 -1.46 10.74
CA ALA A 163 3.86 -1.61 10.47
C ALA A 163 3.13 -1.82 11.80
N GLU A 164 2.46 -0.78 12.29
CA GLU A 164 1.54 -0.87 13.44
C GLU A 164 0.33 -1.76 13.12
N GLU A 165 -0.02 -1.89 11.82
CA GLU A 165 -1.14 -2.70 11.34
C GLU A 165 -0.74 -3.52 10.10
N THR A 166 -1.01 -4.83 10.15
CA THR A 166 -0.73 -5.84 9.10
C THR A 166 -1.95 -6.23 8.28
N VAL A 167 -3.14 -5.74 8.60
CA VAL A 167 -4.34 -5.95 7.80
C VAL A 167 -4.33 -5.09 6.54
N ARG A 168 -4.52 -5.70 5.38
CA ARG A 168 -4.64 -5.03 4.07
C ARG A 168 -5.79 -5.62 3.29
N THR A 169 -6.19 -4.93 2.22
CA THR A 169 -7.22 -5.39 1.30
C THR A 169 -6.61 -5.54 -0.08
N ILE A 170 -6.67 -6.76 -0.62
CA ILE A 170 -6.37 -7.03 -2.03
C ILE A 170 -7.70 -7.04 -2.79
N TYR A 171 -7.86 -6.09 -3.70
CA TYR A 171 -9.06 -5.97 -4.53
C TYR A 171 -9.01 -6.94 -5.72
N SER A 172 -7.82 -7.18 -6.28
CA SER A 172 -7.62 -8.20 -7.30
C SER A 172 -6.20 -8.75 -7.25
N LEU A 173 -6.06 -10.04 -7.57
CA LEU A 173 -4.79 -10.72 -7.75
C LEU A 173 -4.92 -11.68 -8.92
N GLU A 174 -4.33 -11.30 -10.05
CA GLU A 174 -4.42 -12.01 -11.32
C GLU A 174 -3.08 -12.66 -11.67
N VAL A 175 -3.12 -13.91 -12.13
CA VAL A 175 -1.95 -14.59 -12.72
C VAL A 175 -2.19 -14.78 -14.21
N LEU A 176 -1.55 -13.94 -15.00
CA LEU A 176 -1.68 -13.88 -16.44
C LEU A 176 -0.48 -14.59 -17.09
N LYS A 177 -0.71 -15.29 -18.20
CA LYS A 177 0.36 -15.91 -18.99
C LYS A 177 0.22 -15.47 -20.45
N SER A 178 1.33 -14.99 -21.01
CA SER A 178 1.49 -14.71 -22.44
C SER A 178 2.79 -15.35 -22.90
N ASP A 179 2.69 -16.42 -23.69
CA ASP A 179 3.83 -17.27 -24.06
C ASP A 179 4.64 -17.72 -22.83
N ASP A 180 5.93 -17.36 -22.78
CA ASP A 180 6.85 -17.68 -21.68
C ASP A 180 6.75 -16.68 -20.50
N LEU A 181 6.04 -15.56 -20.65
CA LEU A 181 5.94 -14.53 -19.63
C LEU A 181 4.71 -14.74 -18.75
N ILE A 182 4.94 -14.92 -17.45
CA ILE A 182 3.89 -14.94 -16.43
C ILE A 182 3.91 -13.62 -15.68
N THR A 183 2.77 -12.96 -15.56
CA THR A 183 2.60 -11.70 -14.83
C THR A 183 1.64 -11.90 -13.68
N ILE A 184 2.11 -11.67 -12.46
CA ILE A 184 1.26 -11.58 -11.26
C ILE A 184 0.91 -10.10 -11.08
N ARG A 185 -0.34 -9.73 -11.35
CA ARG A 185 -0.84 -8.37 -11.19
C ARG A 185 -1.68 -8.29 -9.92
N ILE A 186 -1.32 -7.39 -9.02
CA ILE A 186 -1.98 -7.23 -7.71
C ILE A 186 -2.44 -5.80 -7.50
N LYS A 187 -3.70 -5.63 -7.08
CA LYS A 187 -4.31 -4.35 -6.71
C LYS A 187 -4.76 -4.37 -5.27
N GLY A 188 -4.44 -3.33 -4.51
CA GLY A 188 -4.84 -3.25 -3.10
C GLY A 188 -4.76 -1.85 -2.51
N ASN A 189 -5.29 -1.67 -1.30
CA ASN A 189 -5.28 -0.39 -0.57
C ASN A 189 -3.90 -0.01 0.01
N GLY A 190 -2.95 -0.93 -0.04
CA GLY A 190 -1.58 -0.76 0.45
C GLY A 190 -0.90 -2.11 0.61
N PHE A 191 0.43 -2.11 0.66
CA PHE A 191 1.21 -3.33 0.81
C PHE A 191 2.23 -3.16 1.92
N LEU A 192 2.42 -4.24 2.69
CA LEU A 192 3.44 -4.31 3.74
C LEU A 192 4.83 -4.45 3.13
N TYR A 193 5.85 -4.27 3.97
CA TYR A 193 7.23 -4.39 3.55
C TYR A 193 7.54 -5.79 2.99
N ASN A 194 8.06 -5.85 1.76
CA ASN A 194 8.28 -7.05 0.94
C ASN A 194 7.01 -7.87 0.55
N MET A 195 5.80 -7.40 0.85
CA MET A 195 4.58 -8.21 0.73
C MET A 195 4.35 -8.81 -0.65
N VAL A 196 4.34 -7.98 -1.69
CA VAL A 196 4.11 -8.45 -3.07
C VAL A 196 5.17 -9.47 -3.50
N ARG A 197 6.42 -9.30 -3.06
CA ARG A 197 7.52 -10.22 -3.40
C ARG A 197 7.42 -11.55 -2.67
N ILE A 198 6.90 -11.56 -1.44
CA ILE A 198 6.68 -12.79 -0.66
C ILE A 198 5.47 -13.54 -1.23
N ILE A 199 4.40 -12.82 -1.62
CA ILE A 199 3.26 -13.40 -2.35
C ILE A 199 3.76 -14.04 -3.66
N ALA A 200 4.50 -13.30 -4.49
CA ALA A 200 5.04 -13.82 -5.75
C ALA A 200 5.92 -15.08 -5.53
N GLY A 201 6.79 -15.06 -4.52
CA GLY A 201 7.61 -16.23 -4.18
C GLY A 201 6.82 -17.43 -3.68
N THR A 202 5.75 -17.21 -2.93
CA THR A 202 4.83 -18.25 -2.46
C THR A 202 4.06 -18.86 -3.63
N LEU A 203 3.50 -18.02 -4.51
CA LEU A 203 2.80 -18.49 -5.71
C LEU A 203 3.73 -19.25 -6.66
N MET A 204 5.00 -18.84 -6.81
CA MET A 204 5.99 -19.63 -7.55
C MET A 204 6.20 -21.03 -6.95
N LYS A 205 6.18 -21.17 -5.61
CA LYS A 205 6.26 -22.49 -4.96
C LYS A 205 5.02 -23.35 -5.22
N VAL A 206 3.84 -22.73 -5.27
CA VAL A 206 2.60 -23.40 -5.70
C VAL A 206 2.71 -23.86 -7.16
N GLY A 207 3.14 -22.97 -8.06
CA GLY A 207 3.32 -23.28 -9.49
C GLY A 207 4.38 -24.37 -9.75
N MET A 208 5.40 -24.48 -8.90
CA MET A 208 6.40 -25.57 -8.94
C MET A 208 5.87 -26.90 -8.36
N GLY A 209 4.68 -26.91 -7.76
CA GLY A 209 4.12 -28.07 -7.07
C GLY A 209 4.74 -28.36 -5.71
N VAL A 210 5.50 -27.42 -5.13
CA VAL A 210 6.08 -27.56 -3.78
C VAL A 210 5.00 -27.41 -2.71
N TYR A 211 4.02 -26.54 -2.97
CA TYR A 211 2.84 -26.35 -2.13
C TYR A 211 1.57 -26.66 -2.92
N PRO A 212 0.56 -27.31 -2.33
CA PRO A 212 -0.78 -27.31 -2.91
C PRO A 212 -1.37 -25.89 -2.84
N PRO A 213 -2.30 -25.52 -3.75
CA PRO A 213 -2.93 -24.19 -3.75
C PRO A 213 -3.55 -23.78 -2.39
N GLY A 214 -4.24 -24.71 -1.73
CA GLY A 214 -4.88 -24.46 -0.41
C GLY A 214 -3.89 -24.12 0.71
N HIS A 215 -2.60 -24.46 0.57
CA HIS A 215 -1.58 -24.09 1.55
C HIS A 215 -1.40 -22.57 1.65
N VAL A 216 -1.79 -21.80 0.62
CA VAL A 216 -1.73 -20.34 0.69
C VAL A 216 -2.68 -19.78 1.75
N GLU A 217 -3.85 -20.39 1.94
CA GLU A 217 -4.77 -20.03 3.02
C GLU A 217 -4.19 -20.42 4.39
N GLU A 218 -3.59 -21.60 4.51
CA GLU A 218 -2.91 -22.03 5.75
C GLU A 218 -1.79 -21.06 6.16
N ILE A 219 -1.01 -20.57 5.18
CA ILE A 219 0.02 -19.55 5.41
C ILE A 219 -0.60 -18.25 5.93
N LEU A 220 -1.72 -17.81 5.35
CA LEU A 220 -2.41 -16.60 5.77
C LEU A 220 -2.90 -16.71 7.22
N ASP A 221 -3.49 -17.86 7.56
CA ASP A 221 -4.02 -18.16 8.89
C ASP A 221 -2.93 -18.25 9.96
N ALA A 222 -1.74 -18.76 9.59
CA ALA A 222 -0.64 -18.92 10.52
C ALA A 222 -0.15 -17.59 11.12
N ARG A 223 -0.40 -16.45 10.46
CA ARG A 223 0.08 -15.10 10.86
C ARG A 223 1.59 -15.11 11.23
N ASP A 224 2.37 -15.97 10.58
CA ASP A 224 3.79 -16.23 10.79
C ASP A 224 4.56 -16.14 9.47
N ARG A 225 5.55 -15.25 9.43
CA ARG A 225 6.40 -15.07 8.26
C ARG A 225 7.12 -16.35 7.86
N ASN A 226 7.47 -17.23 8.80
CA ASN A 226 8.22 -18.45 8.47
C ASN A 226 7.38 -19.48 7.69
N ALA A 227 6.06 -19.40 7.74
CA ALA A 227 5.17 -20.24 6.96
C ALA A 227 5.20 -19.87 5.46
N ALA A 228 5.40 -18.60 5.12
CA ALA A 228 5.34 -18.12 3.75
C ALA A 228 6.60 -18.47 2.93
N GLY A 229 6.42 -18.50 1.60
CA GLY A 229 7.50 -18.74 0.65
C GLY A 229 8.67 -17.73 0.73
N PRO A 230 9.74 -17.98 -0.05
CA PRO A 230 10.87 -17.08 -0.11
C PRO A 230 10.47 -15.72 -0.68
N LYS A 231 11.19 -14.67 -0.31
CA LYS A 231 11.02 -13.36 -0.93
C LYS A 231 11.59 -13.38 -2.36
N ALA A 232 10.75 -13.13 -3.36
CA ALA A 232 11.18 -13.09 -4.75
C ALA A 232 12.15 -11.92 -5.04
N ALA A 233 12.94 -12.03 -6.12
CA ALA A 233 13.93 -11.01 -6.49
C ALA A 233 13.26 -9.65 -6.82
N ALA A 234 13.91 -8.54 -6.50
CA ALA A 234 13.33 -7.20 -6.69
C ALA A 234 13.08 -6.83 -8.16
N LYS A 235 13.99 -7.25 -9.04
CA LYS A 235 13.98 -6.98 -10.50
C LYS A 235 12.73 -7.45 -11.26
N GLY A 236 11.94 -8.33 -10.64
CA GLY A 236 10.66 -8.76 -11.23
C GLY A 236 9.50 -7.82 -10.90
N LEU A 237 9.65 -6.95 -9.89
CA LEU A 237 8.57 -6.13 -9.34
C LEU A 237 8.57 -4.72 -9.91
N THR A 238 7.41 -4.26 -10.34
CA THR A 238 7.16 -2.89 -10.80
C THR A 238 5.93 -2.32 -10.12
N LEU A 239 6.04 -1.13 -9.54
CA LEU A 239 4.89 -0.31 -9.15
C LEU A 239 4.29 0.31 -10.42
N VAL A 240 3.12 -0.16 -10.85
CA VAL A 240 2.49 0.27 -12.10
C VAL A 240 1.75 1.60 -11.92
N SER A 241 0.88 1.68 -10.92
CA SER A 241 0.05 2.88 -10.70
C SER A 241 -0.29 3.11 -9.22
N LEU A 242 -0.53 4.38 -8.90
CA LEU A 242 -1.32 4.79 -7.73
C LEU A 242 -2.56 5.53 -8.21
N GLU A 243 -3.72 4.97 -7.94
CA GLU A 243 -5.02 5.52 -8.30
C GLU A 243 -5.65 6.13 -7.06
N TYR A 244 -5.70 7.45 -6.99
CA TYR A 244 -6.25 8.17 -5.84
C TYR A 244 -7.76 8.30 -5.94
N GLU A 245 -8.43 8.07 -4.81
CA GLU A 245 -9.87 8.29 -4.67
C GLU A 245 -10.21 9.76 -4.91
N LYS A 246 -11.21 10.03 -5.75
CA LYS A 246 -11.67 11.40 -6.07
C LYS A 246 -12.81 11.86 -5.16
N GLU A 247 -13.67 10.92 -4.78
CA GLU A 247 -14.82 11.13 -3.90
C GLU A 247 -14.83 10.02 -2.87
N LEU A 248 -15.08 10.37 -1.62
CA LEU A 248 -15.07 9.43 -0.51
C LEU A 248 -16.20 8.40 -0.66
N GLU A 249 -15.86 7.11 -0.62
CA GLU A 249 -16.86 6.05 -0.54
C GLU A 249 -17.75 6.21 0.70
N LYS A 250 -19.07 6.22 0.48
CA LYS A 250 -20.08 6.39 1.52
C LYS A 250 -20.13 5.24 2.51
N GLU A 251 -19.74 4.05 2.08
CA GLU A 251 -19.79 2.84 2.89
C GLU A 251 -18.57 1.96 2.57
N ILE A 252 -17.86 1.51 3.60
CA ILE A 252 -16.77 0.55 3.49
C ILE A 252 -17.15 -0.71 4.25
N LYS A 253 -17.06 -1.86 3.59
CA LYS A 253 -17.35 -3.17 4.19
C LYS A 253 -16.06 -3.98 4.30
N GLY A 254 -15.83 -4.58 5.46
CA GLY A 254 -14.78 -5.57 5.67
C GLY A 254 -15.40 -6.86 6.18
N GLU A 255 -15.23 -7.94 5.42
CA GLU A 255 -15.79 -9.25 5.76
C GLU A 255 -14.80 -10.36 5.40
N ASN A 256 -14.53 -11.22 6.37
CA ASN A 256 -13.80 -12.47 6.23
C ASN A 256 -14.25 -13.44 7.34
N LYS A 257 -13.54 -14.57 7.53
CA LYS A 257 -13.86 -15.56 8.57
C LYS A 257 -13.61 -15.09 10.02
N GLU A 258 -12.90 -13.98 10.18
CA GLU A 258 -12.46 -13.42 11.46
C GLU A 258 -13.35 -12.25 11.90
N TRP A 259 -13.86 -11.45 10.96
CA TRP A 259 -14.70 -10.29 11.24
C TRP A 259 -15.69 -9.94 10.12
N SER A 260 -16.70 -9.14 10.47
CA SER A 260 -17.68 -8.54 9.59
C SER A 260 -18.07 -7.16 10.16
N TYR A 261 -17.80 -6.10 9.41
CA TYR A 261 -18.16 -4.73 9.80
C TYR A 261 -18.59 -3.88 8.61
N THR A 262 -19.27 -2.79 8.92
CA THR A 262 -19.52 -1.69 7.99
C THR A 262 -19.09 -0.36 8.62
N LEU A 263 -18.33 0.44 7.88
CA LEU A 263 -18.05 1.84 8.19
C LEU A 263 -18.87 2.74 7.26
N TYR A 264 -19.82 3.47 7.81
CA TYR A 264 -20.61 4.51 7.16
C TYR A 264 -19.90 5.86 7.26
N GLN A 265 -19.72 6.52 6.13
CA GLN A 265 -18.93 7.75 5.97
C GLN A 265 -19.68 8.86 5.21
N ASP A 266 -20.94 8.63 4.84
CA ASP A 266 -21.81 9.55 4.10
C ASP A 266 -22.02 10.90 4.83
N ARG A 267 -21.86 10.93 6.15
CA ARG A 267 -21.99 12.13 6.98
C ARG A 267 -20.67 12.87 7.26
N ILE A 268 -19.53 12.36 6.77
CA ILE A 268 -18.22 13.00 7.02
C ILE A 268 -18.13 14.38 6.37
N ALA A 269 -18.60 14.51 5.12
CA ALA A 269 -18.52 15.77 4.40
C ALA A 269 -19.39 16.87 5.03
N SER A 270 -20.56 16.51 5.56
CA SER A 270 -21.57 17.44 6.08
C SER A 270 -21.46 17.71 7.59
N HIS A 271 -21.17 16.68 8.39
CA HIS A 271 -21.22 16.75 9.86
C HIS A 271 -19.91 16.35 10.53
N LYS A 272 -18.88 15.92 9.78
CA LYS A 272 -17.64 15.35 10.34
C LYS A 272 -17.91 14.13 11.24
N GLU A 273 -18.97 13.37 10.92
CA GLU A 273 -19.39 12.18 11.65
C GLU A 273 -19.27 10.92 10.78
N ALA A 274 -18.84 9.81 11.39
CA ALA A 274 -18.86 8.47 10.81
C ALA A 274 -19.50 7.47 11.79
N SER A 275 -19.98 6.33 11.28
CA SER A 275 -20.53 5.26 12.10
C SER A 275 -19.93 3.90 11.73
N LEU A 276 -19.39 3.19 12.70
CA LEU A 276 -18.84 1.85 12.57
C LEU A 276 -19.78 0.85 13.25
N VAL A 277 -20.28 -0.11 12.48
CA VAL A 277 -21.07 -1.24 12.97
C VAL A 277 -20.24 -2.52 12.83
N ILE A 278 -19.87 -3.12 13.94
CA ILE A 278 -19.16 -4.41 14.01
C ILE A 278 -20.23 -5.48 14.26
N ARG A 279 -20.45 -6.36 13.28
CA ARG A 279 -21.45 -7.44 13.36
C ARG A 279 -20.87 -8.73 13.93
N ARG A 280 -19.59 -8.96 13.67
CA ARG A 280 -18.81 -10.11 14.14
C ARG A 280 -17.34 -9.74 14.18
N CYS A 281 -16.61 -10.14 15.20
CA CYS A 281 -15.17 -10.04 15.30
C CYS A 281 -14.65 -10.96 16.40
N ARG A 282 -13.67 -11.82 16.08
CA ARG A 282 -13.00 -12.62 17.12
C ARG A 282 -12.38 -11.71 18.19
N GLU A 283 -12.43 -12.17 19.44
CA GLU A 283 -11.96 -11.40 20.60
C GLU A 283 -10.51 -10.91 20.45
N GLU A 284 -9.64 -11.78 19.91
CA GLU A 284 -8.23 -11.47 19.67
C GLU A 284 -7.97 -10.40 18.58
N ASP A 285 -8.94 -10.17 17.69
CA ASP A 285 -8.85 -9.20 16.59
C ASP A 285 -9.62 -7.90 16.87
N PHE A 286 -10.51 -7.90 17.87
CA PHE A 286 -11.45 -6.82 18.15
C PHE A 286 -10.78 -5.46 18.34
N GLU A 287 -9.81 -5.37 19.26
CA GLU A 287 -9.12 -4.11 19.57
C GLU A 287 -8.38 -3.56 18.35
N ARG A 288 -7.72 -4.42 17.56
CA ARG A 288 -7.02 -4.03 16.34
C ARG A 288 -7.98 -3.53 15.27
N LEU A 289 -9.09 -4.24 15.05
CA LEU A 289 -10.13 -3.84 14.11
C LEU A 289 -10.72 -2.48 14.50
N LEU A 290 -11.09 -2.31 15.77
CA LEU A 290 -11.65 -1.08 16.30
C LEU A 290 -10.73 0.10 16.02
N ILE A 291 -9.45 0.00 16.43
CA ILE A 291 -8.45 1.05 16.23
C ILE A 291 -8.26 1.34 14.74
N ARG A 292 -8.09 0.31 13.91
CA ARG A 292 -7.85 0.44 12.46
C ARG A 292 -8.97 1.20 11.76
N VAL A 293 -10.21 0.77 11.98
CA VAL A 293 -11.36 1.28 11.22
C VAL A 293 -11.76 2.67 11.73
N VAL A 294 -11.65 2.94 13.04
CA VAL A 294 -11.80 4.30 13.59
C VAL A 294 -10.72 5.23 13.04
N HIS A 295 -9.47 4.80 13.01
CA HIS A 295 -8.38 5.59 12.44
C HIS A 295 -8.62 5.92 10.96
N GLN A 296 -9.15 4.98 10.19
CA GLN A 296 -9.54 5.20 8.80
C GLN A 296 -10.61 6.29 8.67
N ALA A 297 -11.67 6.25 9.47
CA ALA A 297 -12.71 7.27 9.46
C ALA A 297 -12.16 8.66 9.82
N VAL A 298 -11.32 8.74 10.85
CA VAL A 298 -10.68 10.00 11.27
C VAL A 298 -9.76 10.55 10.17
N ARG A 299 -8.97 9.68 9.53
CA ARG A 299 -8.12 10.07 8.38
C ARG A 299 -8.96 10.61 7.22
N ASN A 300 -10.15 10.03 7.00
CA ASN A 300 -11.08 10.46 5.97
C ASN A 300 -11.83 11.76 6.35
N GLY A 301 -11.63 12.27 7.56
CA GLY A 301 -12.09 13.59 8.00
C GLY A 301 -13.19 13.56 9.07
N ALA A 302 -13.50 12.39 9.65
CA ALA A 302 -14.39 12.32 10.80
C ALA A 302 -13.72 12.94 12.04
N HIS A 303 -14.44 13.80 12.75
CA HIS A 303 -14.09 14.26 14.10
C HIS A 303 -14.69 13.35 15.15
N THR A 304 -15.87 12.82 14.84
CA THR A 304 -16.65 11.94 15.70
C THR A 304 -16.90 10.63 14.98
N VAL A 305 -16.60 9.52 15.65
CA VAL A 305 -16.93 8.18 15.16
C VAL A 305 -17.82 7.50 16.18
N LEU A 306 -19.03 7.13 15.76
CA LEU A 306 -19.96 6.33 16.53
C LEU A 306 -19.63 4.86 16.30
N VAL A 307 -19.44 4.06 17.35
CA VAL A 307 -19.15 2.63 17.23
C VAL A 307 -20.25 1.81 17.89
N LYS A 308 -20.79 0.84 17.17
CA LYS A 308 -21.74 -0.16 17.65
C LYS A 308 -21.15 -1.56 17.44
N ASP A 309 -21.08 -2.32 18.51
CA ASP A 309 -20.72 -3.75 18.49
C ASP A 309 -21.99 -4.58 18.72
N GLU A 310 -22.40 -5.34 17.71
CA GLU A 310 -23.63 -6.13 17.74
C GLU A 310 -23.41 -7.58 18.20
N GLU A 311 -22.16 -8.02 18.32
CA GLU A 311 -21.84 -9.40 18.70
C GLU A 311 -21.74 -9.57 20.22
N GLN A 312 -21.08 -8.64 20.91
CA GLN A 312 -20.87 -8.73 22.34
C GLN A 312 -20.89 -7.35 23.01
N GLU A 313 -21.74 -7.18 24.02
CA GLU A 313 -21.76 -5.96 24.82
C GLU A 313 -20.55 -5.88 25.77
N GLY A 314 -20.09 -4.65 26.05
CA GLY A 314 -19.07 -4.39 27.06
C GLY A 314 -17.62 -4.64 26.64
N ARG A 315 -17.33 -4.97 25.37
CA ARG A 315 -15.94 -5.09 24.87
C ARG A 315 -15.20 -3.74 24.82
N ILE A 316 -15.93 -2.64 24.66
CA ILE A 316 -15.39 -1.29 24.75
C ILE A 316 -15.57 -0.78 26.19
N ILE A 317 -14.47 -0.29 26.77
CA ILE A 317 -14.38 0.13 28.17
C ILE A 317 -14.17 1.64 28.24
N THR A 318 -15.08 2.35 28.92
CA THR A 318 -14.98 3.79 29.15
C THR A 318 -13.69 4.16 29.87
N GLY A 319 -12.99 5.19 29.37
CA GLY A 319 -11.75 5.69 29.99
C GLY A 319 -10.50 4.85 29.70
N ARG A 320 -10.63 3.67 29.08
CA ARG A 320 -9.48 2.93 28.52
C ARG A 320 -9.06 3.56 27.19
N ALA A 321 -7.76 3.70 27.00
CA ALA A 321 -7.18 4.11 25.71
C ALA A 321 -7.07 2.91 24.76
N TYR A 322 -7.39 3.15 23.49
CA TYR A 322 -7.28 2.23 22.36
C TYR A 322 -6.39 2.90 21.31
N GLY A 323 -5.07 2.68 21.43
CA GLY A 323 -4.09 3.47 20.69
C GLY A 323 -4.19 4.95 21.08
N PHE A 324 -4.48 5.82 20.11
CA PHE A 324 -4.65 7.26 20.30
C PHE A 324 -6.10 7.68 20.64
N TYR A 325 -7.01 6.72 20.76
CA TYR A 325 -8.45 6.97 20.89
C TYR A 325 -8.96 6.59 22.28
N SER A 326 -9.91 7.38 22.78
CA SER A 326 -10.71 7.07 23.96
C SER A 326 -12.17 7.11 23.58
N PHE A 327 -12.97 6.22 24.17
CA PHE A 327 -14.39 6.10 23.89
C PHE A 327 -15.22 6.53 25.10
N SER A 328 -16.28 7.29 24.84
CA SER A 328 -17.34 7.60 25.80
C SER A 328 -18.69 7.06 25.32
N PRO A 329 -19.63 6.72 26.20
CA PRO A 329 -20.99 6.37 25.79
C PRO A 329 -21.62 7.49 24.95
N ASP A 330 -22.34 7.11 23.90
CA ASP A 330 -23.17 8.05 23.13
C ASP A 330 -24.38 8.52 23.96
N GLU A 331 -24.90 9.73 23.67
CA GLU A 331 -26.05 10.32 24.34
C GLU A 331 -27.33 9.46 24.20
N SER A 332 -27.41 8.65 23.13
CA SER A 332 -28.51 7.71 22.89
C SER A 332 -28.35 6.35 23.58
N GLY A 333 -27.19 6.07 24.21
CA GLY A 333 -26.88 4.82 24.88
C GLY A 333 -26.61 3.61 23.96
N ASN A 334 -26.68 3.77 22.64
CA ASN A 334 -26.60 2.66 21.67
C ASN A 334 -25.23 2.51 20.98
N GLY A 335 -24.20 3.21 21.46
CA GLY A 335 -22.87 3.18 20.86
C GLY A 335 -21.83 4.00 21.62
N TRP A 336 -20.67 4.16 20.98
CA TRP A 336 -19.50 4.81 21.55
C TRP A 336 -19.02 5.97 20.69
N MET A 337 -18.76 7.12 21.31
CA MET A 337 -18.24 8.30 20.66
C MET A 337 -16.71 8.40 20.81
N VAL A 338 -16.02 8.63 19.71
CA VAL A 338 -14.58 8.95 19.69
C VAL A 338 -14.38 10.46 19.60
N THR A 339 -13.67 11.05 20.58
CA THR A 339 -13.14 12.41 20.49
C THR A 339 -11.62 12.34 20.38
N GLY A 340 -11.06 12.58 19.19
CA GLY A 340 -9.61 12.54 19.00
C GLY A 340 -8.91 13.69 19.73
N SER A 341 -7.90 13.39 20.55
CA SER A 341 -6.84 14.37 20.81
C SER A 341 -6.01 14.49 19.52
N GLN A 342 -5.73 15.72 19.08
CA GLN A 342 -4.95 15.96 17.86
C GLN A 342 -3.62 15.19 17.91
N PRO A 343 -3.16 14.55 16.81
CA PRO A 343 -1.79 14.10 16.77
C PRO A 343 -0.87 15.32 16.83
N ALA A 344 0.01 15.35 17.83
CA ALA A 344 1.14 16.27 17.84
C ALA A 344 1.96 16.04 16.55
N LYS A 345 2.16 17.11 15.77
CA LYS A 345 3.11 17.15 14.64
C LYS A 345 4.56 17.00 15.14
N PRO A 346 5.52 16.66 14.27
CA PRO A 346 5.44 16.37 12.82
C PRO A 346 5.71 14.91 12.44
#